data_AF-A0A0R2V3J7-F1
#
_entry.id   AF-A0A0R2V3J7-F1
#
_cell.length_a   1.000
_cell.length_b   1.000
_cell.length_c   1.000
_cell.angle_alpha   90.00
_cell.angle_beta   90.00
_cell.angle_gamma   90.00
#
_symmetry.space_group_name_H-M   'P 1'
#
loop_
_entity.id
_entity.type
_entity.pdbx_description
1 polymer ?
#
loop_
_entity_poly.entity_id
_entity_poly.type
_entity_poly.pdbx_seq_one_letter_code
_entity_poly.pdbx_strand_id
1 'polypeptide(L)' 'MKHLILPLLLILTSCSLDKNSAYWNEDPIKKSIENEKLSKILNNTDDFKKMTFDEFNLFLKDYSENSDYPDINN' A
#
# COMPACT_ATOMS: atom_id res chain seq x y z
N MET A 1 -38.09 -16.73 3.33
CA MET A 1 -36.83 -16.13 2.84
C MET A 1 -36.35 -16.85 1.58
N LYS A 2 -36.99 -16.64 0.43
CA LYS A 2 -36.66 -17.37 -0.82
C LYS A 2 -36.21 -16.45 -1.96
N HIS A 3 -36.35 -15.12 -1.81
CA HIS A 3 -36.08 -14.14 -2.87
C HIS A 3 -34.92 -13.18 -2.57
N LEU A 4 -34.15 -13.41 -1.49
CA LEU A 4 -32.99 -12.57 -1.16
C LEU A 4 -31.73 -12.87 -1.99
N ILE A 5 -31.73 -13.93 -2.80
CA ILE A 5 -30.58 -14.32 -3.63
C ILE A 5 -30.42 -13.35 -4.82
N LEU A 6 -31.52 -12.82 -5.35
CA LEU A 6 -31.49 -11.92 -6.50
C LEU A 6 -30.80 -10.57 -6.23
N PRO A 7 -31.11 -9.83 -5.14
CA PRO A 7 -30.38 -8.60 -4.82
C PRO A 7 -28.91 -8.87 -4.45
N LEU A 8 -28.60 -10.03 -3.85
CA LEU A 8 -27.23 -10.40 -3.49
C LEU A 8 -26.34 -10.61 -4.74
N LEU A 9 -26.87 -11.24 -5.79
CA LEU A 9 -26.16 -11.42 -7.06
C LEU A 9 -25.86 -10.10 -7.77
N LEU A 10 -26.77 -9.11 -7.69
CA LEU A 10 -26.56 -7.80 -8.30
C LEU A 10 -25.38 -7.05 -7.64
N ILE A 11 -25.24 -7.12 -6.32
CA ILE A 11 -24.13 -6.47 -5.58
C ILE A 11 -22.78 -7.12 -5.94
N LEU A 12 -22.75 -8.44 -6.16
CA LEU A 12 -21.52 -9.16 -6.53
C LEU A 12 -21.03 -8.80 -7.94
N THR A 13 -21.92 -8.43 -8.87
CA THR A 13 -21.52 -8.01 -10.23
C THR A 13 -20.88 -6.62 -10.29
N SER A 14 -21.05 -5.80 -9.25
CA SER A 14 -20.45 -4.45 -9.16
C SER A 14 -19.02 -4.47 -8.60
N CYS A 15 -18.54 -5.60 -8.10
CA CYS A 15 -17.16 -5.75 -7.63
C CYS A 15 -16.27 -6.15 -8.82
N SER A 16 -15.75 -5.15 -9.55
CA SER A 16 -14.72 -5.36 -10.55
C SER A 16 -13.41 -5.73 -9.84
N LEU A 17 -13.11 -7.03 -9.76
CA LEU A 17 -11.80 -7.53 -9.34
C LEU A 17 -10.79 -7.24 -10.45
N ASP A 18 -10.35 -5.98 -10.54
CA ASP A 18 -9.40 -5.54 -11.55
C ASP A 18 -7.98 -5.97 -11.15
N LYS A 19 -7.45 -6.93 -11.91
CA LYS A 19 -6.08 -7.44 -11.77
C LYS A 19 -5.04 -6.40 -12.19
N ASN A 20 -5.42 -5.30 -12.82
CA ASN A 20 -4.55 -4.17 -13.11
C ASN A 20 -4.67 -3.06 -12.07
N SER A 21 -5.34 -3.30 -10.93
CA SER A 21 -5.39 -2.31 -9.85
C SER A 21 -3.96 -2.01 -9.39
N ALA A 22 -3.55 -0.76 -9.62
CA ALA A 22 -2.24 -0.25 -9.22
C ALA A 22 -2.00 -0.36 -7.70
N TYR A 23 -3.07 -0.61 -6.93
CA TYR A 23 -3.06 -0.72 -5.48
C TYR A 23 -2.80 -2.15 -4.96
N TRP A 24 -3.29 -3.20 -5.63
CA TRP A 24 -3.20 -4.58 -5.11
C TRP A 24 -2.08 -5.43 -5.73
N ASN A 25 -1.56 -5.04 -6.90
CA ASN A 25 -0.52 -5.78 -7.59
C ASN A 25 0.84 -5.08 -7.47
N GLU A 26 1.39 -5.04 -6.25
CA GLU A 26 2.79 -4.70 -6.05
C GLU A 26 3.70 -5.82 -6.56
N ASP A 27 4.55 -5.48 -7.53
CA ASP A 27 5.57 -6.39 -8.05
C ASP A 27 6.57 -6.76 -6.93
N PRO A 28 6.76 -8.05 -6.59
CA PRO A 28 7.70 -8.49 -5.56
C PRO A 28 9.14 -8.01 -5.81
N ILE A 29 9.54 -7.87 -7.07
CA ILE A 29 10.87 -7.40 -7.47
C ILE A 29 11.00 -5.91 -7.16
N LYS A 30 9.94 -5.13 -7.46
CA LYS A 30 9.90 -3.69 -7.14
C LYS A 30 9.95 -3.47 -5.63
N LYS A 31 9.20 -4.26 -4.85
CA LYS A 31 9.22 -4.21 -3.39
C LYS A 31 10.59 -4.51 -2.79
N SER A 32 11.31 -5.50 -3.34
CA SER A 32 12.68 -5.82 -2.95
C SER A 32 13.65 -4.65 -3.15
N ILE A 33 13.58 -4.00 -4.31
CA ILE A 33 14.43 -2.84 -4.65
C ILE A 33 14.11 -1.64 -3.75
N GLU A 34 12.83 -1.39 -3.49
CA GLU A 34 12.37 -0.35 -2.57
C GLU A 34 12.88 -0.59 -1.15
N ASN A 35 12.81 -1.82 -0.64
CA ASN A 35 13.33 -2.18 0.68
C ASN A 35 14.87 -2.00 0.78
N GLU A 36 15.63 -2.34 -0.26
CA GLU A 36 17.09 -2.10 -0.27
C GLU A 36 17.40 -0.59 -0.21
N LYS A 37 16.70 0.22 -1.01
CA LYS A 37 16.82 1.68 -0.97
C LYS A 37 16.46 2.24 0.41
N LEU A 38 15.34 1.79 0.98
CA LEU A 38 14.90 2.19 2.31
C LEU A 38 15.97 1.87 3.36
N SER A 39 16.57 0.68 3.33
CA SER A 39 17.65 0.31 4.27
C SER A 39 18.87 1.23 4.18
N LYS A 40 19.22 1.71 2.97
CA LYS A 40 20.30 2.69 2.78
C LYS A 40 19.90 4.07 3.30
N ILE A 41 18.65 4.48 3.14
CA ILE A 41 18.14 5.76 3.61
C ILE A 41 18.09 5.77 5.15
N LEU A 42 17.51 4.73 5.76
CA LEU A 42 17.41 4.53 7.22
C LEU A 42 18.77 4.41 7.93
N ASN A 43 19.81 3.95 7.24
CA ASN A 43 21.17 3.93 7.80
C ASN A 43 21.87 5.31 7.74
N ASN A 44 21.34 6.27 6.99
CA ASN A 44 21.89 7.62 6.81
C ASN A 44 20.99 8.73 7.41
N THR A 45 20.02 8.37 8.26
CA THR A 45 18.88 9.22 8.71
C THR A 45 19.18 10.43 9.59
N ASP A 46 20.43 10.82 9.79
CA ASP A 46 20.75 11.94 10.68
C ASP A 46 20.08 13.27 10.28
N ASP A 47 19.63 13.42 9.01
CA ASP A 47 18.85 14.60 8.58
C ASP A 47 17.88 14.31 7.42
N PHE A 48 16.60 14.11 7.74
CA PHE A 48 15.50 13.90 6.79
C PHE A 48 15.29 15.08 5.83
N LYS A 49 15.78 16.29 6.15
CA LYS A 49 15.71 17.44 5.24
C LYS A 49 16.56 17.27 3.97
N LYS A 50 17.49 16.32 3.97
CA LYS A 50 18.38 16.04 2.84
C LYS A 50 17.81 14.97 1.89
N MET A 51 16.69 14.35 2.24
CA MET A 51 16.05 13.35 1.39
C MET A 51 15.42 13.99 0.16
N THR A 52 15.45 13.28 -0.96
CA THR A 52 14.62 13.58 -2.11
C THR A 52 13.16 13.26 -1.83
N PHE A 53 12.24 13.78 -2.64
CA PHE A 53 10.80 13.55 -2.46
C PHE A 53 10.43 12.05 -2.52
N ASP A 54 11.07 11.30 -3.41
CA ASP A 54 10.84 9.86 -3.54
C ASP A 54 11.34 9.08 -2.32
N GLU A 55 12.51 9.44 -1.78
CA GLU A 55 13.07 8.85 -0.57
C GLU A 55 12.22 9.16 0.66
N PHE A 56 11.71 10.39 0.74
CA PHE A 56 10.81 10.81 1.82
C PHE A 56 9.46 10.10 1.76
N ASN A 57 8.87 9.93 0.56
CA ASN A 57 7.64 9.15 0.39
C ASN A 57 7.83 7.70 0.80
N LEU A 58 8.97 7.11 0.44
CA LEU A 58 9.30 5.74 0.82
C LEU A 58 9.46 5.59 2.33
N PHE A 59 10.12 6.56 2.98
CA PHE A 59 10.21 6.65 4.44
C PHE A 59 8.85 6.76 5.11
N LEU A 60 7.96 7.63 4.61
CA LEU A 60 6.61 7.79 5.15
C LEU A 60 5.76 6.52 5.03
N LYS A 61 5.89 5.81 3.89
CA LYS A 61 5.20 4.53 3.68
C LYS A 61 5.64 3.51 4.73
N ASP A 62 6.95 3.32 4.89
CA ASP A 62 7.51 2.38 5.88
C ASP A 62 7.14 2.77 7.32
N TYR A 63 7.22 4.05 7.67
CA TYR A 63 6.78 4.55 8.97
C TYR A 63 5.29 4.25 9.22
N SER A 64 4.44 4.49 8.22
CA SER A 64 3.00 4.23 8.34
C SER A 64 2.70 2.75 8.53
N GLU A 65 3.38 1.86 7.79
CA GLU A 65 3.20 0.41 7.88
C GLU A 65 3.69 -0.18 9.21
N ASN A 66 4.77 0.37 9.78
CA ASN A 66 5.39 -0.12 11.01
C ASN A 66 4.96 0.64 12.28
N SER A 67 4.19 1.72 12.16
CA SER A 67 3.71 2.47 13.32
C SER A 67 2.57 1.74 14.04
N ASP A 68 2.46 1.95 15.35
CA ASP A 68 1.38 1.38 16.18
C ASP A 68 -0.01 2.00 15.88
N TYR A 69 -0.13 2.82 14.84
CA TYR A 69 -1.39 3.49 14.51
C TYR A 69 -2.21 2.66 13.52
N PRO A 70 -3.49 2.41 13.81
CA PRO A 70 -4.37 1.68 12.90
C PRO A 70 -4.58 2.47 11.60
N ASP A 71 -4.75 1.75 10.49
CA ASP A 71 -5.03 2.36 9.19
C ASP A 71 -6.29 3.26 9.29
N ILE A 72 -6.09 4.53 8.94
CA ILE A 72 -7.10 5.59 9.01
C ILE A 72 -8.15 5.48 7.90
N ASN A 73 -7.91 4.64 6.89
CA ASN A 73 -8.79 4.48 5.73
C ASN A 73 -9.77 3.30 5.86
N ASN A 74 -10.04 2.82 7.07
CA ASN A 74 -11.02 1.75 7.30
C ASN A 74 -12.47 2.19 7.04
#